data_AF-A0A1H1MHS1-F1
#
_entry.id   AF-A0A1H1MHS1-F1
#
_cell.length_a   1.000
_cell.length_b   1.000
_cell.length_c   1.000
_cell.angle_alpha   90.00
_cell.angle_beta   90.00
_cell.angle_gamma   90.00
#
_symmetry.space_group_name_H-M   'P 1'
#
loop_
_entity.id
_entity.type
_entity.pdbx_description
1 polymer ?
#
loop_
_entity_poly.entity_id
_entity_poly.type
_entity_poly.pdbx_seq_one_letter_code
_entity_poly.pdbx_strand_id
1 'polypeptide(L)'
;MENTPKKTRSRRKMRRTVAGAAALTFGLTGAGFLATALAPNAQVATAQRDEQALIQEGKDLYDSACITCHGANLQGVKDRGPSLIGTGEGAVYFQVNSGRMPMMSNDAQAERKRPRYTEAQALAMAAYVAANGGGPELVYDSDGSLSMESLRGKNYDGQIQEADVARGGELFRLNCASCHNFTGRGGALSSGKYAPTLDPANEQEIYQAMLTGPQNMPKFSDRQLTADEKKDIIAFIKSSKETPSPAGYALGGLGPVSEGIAMWVIGITLVAAAAIWIGSRS
;
A
#
# COMPACT_ATOMS: atom_id res chain seq x y z
N MET A 1 -12.29 -57.87 -73.04
CA MET A 1 -13.22 -57.11 -72.18
C MET A 1 -13.73 -58.07 -71.12
N GLU A 2 -13.23 -58.00 -69.88
CA GLU A 2 -13.86 -58.71 -68.76
C GLU A 2 -13.59 -57.95 -67.46
N ASN A 3 -14.53 -57.07 -67.11
CA ASN A 3 -14.53 -56.35 -65.84
C ASN A 3 -15.09 -57.28 -64.75
N THR A 4 -14.21 -57.93 -63.99
CA THR A 4 -14.61 -58.81 -62.89
C THR A 4 -15.22 -57.99 -61.72
N PRO A 5 -16.46 -58.29 -61.28
CA PRO A 5 -17.19 -57.51 -60.27
C PRO A 5 -16.61 -57.57 -58.84
N LYS A 6 -15.56 -58.38 -58.60
CA LYS A 6 -14.88 -58.49 -57.30
C LYS A 6 -13.93 -57.32 -56.99
N LYS A 7 -13.27 -56.74 -58.00
CA LYS A 7 -12.23 -55.69 -57.80
C LYS A 7 -12.83 -54.32 -57.42
N THR A 8 -14.01 -54.00 -57.93
CA THR A 8 -14.78 -52.78 -57.61
C THR A 8 -15.39 -52.81 -56.21
N ARG A 9 -15.84 -53.97 -55.73
CA ARG A 9 -16.46 -54.14 -54.41
C ARG A 9 -15.46 -54.00 -53.26
N SER A 10 -14.22 -54.48 -53.43
CA SER A 10 -13.11 -54.32 -52.46
C SER A 10 -12.66 -52.86 -52.33
N ARG A 11 -12.47 -52.15 -53.47
CA ARG A 11 -12.15 -50.70 -53.47
C ARG A 11 -13.25 -49.85 -52.82
N ARG A 12 -14.53 -50.21 -52.98
CA ARG A 12 -15.66 -49.49 -52.37
C ARG A 12 -15.70 -49.66 -50.84
N LYS A 13 -15.36 -50.85 -50.33
CA LYS A 13 -15.26 -51.12 -48.89
C LYS A 13 -14.10 -50.35 -48.25
N MET A 14 -12.93 -50.34 -48.90
CA MET A 14 -11.75 -49.59 -48.44
C MET A 14 -11.95 -48.07 -48.46
N ARG A 15 -12.60 -47.52 -49.50
CA ARG A 15 -12.94 -46.09 -49.55
C ARG A 15 -13.92 -45.69 -48.43
N ARG A 16 -14.84 -46.58 -48.05
CA ARG A 16 -15.79 -46.33 -46.95
C ARG A 16 -15.13 -46.32 -45.58
N THR A 17 -14.18 -47.23 -45.33
CA THR A 17 -13.43 -47.26 -44.07
C THR A 17 -12.45 -46.09 -43.96
N VAL A 18 -11.77 -45.72 -45.05
CA VAL A 18 -10.87 -44.55 -45.07
C VAL A 18 -11.65 -43.24 -44.91
N ALA A 19 -12.80 -43.10 -45.56
CA ALA A 19 -13.67 -41.92 -45.39
C ALA A 19 -14.23 -41.82 -43.95
N GLY A 20 -14.63 -42.95 -43.36
CA GLY A 20 -15.08 -42.98 -41.96
C GLY A 20 -13.97 -42.62 -40.98
N ALA A 21 -12.76 -43.15 -41.19
CA ALA A 21 -11.60 -42.81 -40.36
C ALA A 21 -11.22 -41.33 -40.49
N ALA A 22 -11.20 -40.79 -41.72
CA ALA A 22 -10.90 -39.39 -41.97
C ALA A 22 -11.93 -38.44 -41.33
N ALA A 23 -13.22 -38.77 -41.43
CA ALA A 23 -14.30 -38.00 -40.81
C ALA A 23 -14.21 -38.02 -39.28
N LEU A 24 -13.88 -39.17 -38.67
CA LEU A 24 -13.65 -39.27 -37.23
C LEU A 24 -12.43 -38.47 -36.79
N THR A 25 -11.32 -38.52 -37.53
CA THR A 25 -10.13 -37.74 -37.19
C THR A 25 -10.39 -36.25 -37.31
N PHE A 26 -11.07 -35.78 -38.36
CA PHE A 26 -11.45 -34.37 -38.51
C PHE A 26 -12.47 -33.92 -37.46
N GLY A 27 -13.42 -34.79 -37.10
CA GLY A 27 -14.38 -34.50 -36.04
C GLY A 27 -13.71 -34.37 -34.68
N LEU A 28 -12.79 -35.28 -34.35
CA LEU A 28 -12.06 -35.27 -33.07
C LEU A 28 -11.06 -34.11 -32.98
N THR A 29 -10.33 -33.80 -34.06
CA THR A 29 -9.42 -32.64 -34.07
C THR A 29 -10.18 -31.32 -34.08
N GLY A 30 -11.28 -31.22 -34.84
CA GLY A 30 -12.15 -30.04 -34.84
C GLY A 30 -12.80 -29.78 -33.48
N ALA A 31 -13.30 -30.82 -32.82
CA ALA A 31 -13.86 -30.73 -31.48
C ALA A 31 -12.79 -30.37 -30.43
N GLY A 32 -11.59 -30.94 -30.54
CA GLY A 32 -10.45 -30.59 -29.69
C GLY A 32 -10.05 -29.12 -29.83
N PHE A 33 -9.98 -28.62 -31.06
CA PHE A 33 -9.61 -27.23 -31.35
C PHE A 33 -10.66 -26.23 -30.84
N LEU A 34 -11.95 -26.53 -31.04
CA LEU A 34 -13.05 -25.73 -30.51
C LEU A 34 -13.09 -25.76 -28.98
N ALA A 35 -12.84 -26.91 -28.35
CA ALA A 35 -12.76 -27.02 -26.90
C ALA A 35 -11.60 -26.18 -26.34
N THR A 36 -10.43 -26.15 -26.99
CA THR A 36 -9.30 -25.31 -26.55
C THR A 36 -9.51 -23.82 -26.81
N ALA A 37 -10.22 -23.44 -27.87
CA ALA A 37 -10.50 -22.04 -28.18
C ALA A 37 -11.60 -21.44 -27.30
N LEU A 38 -12.50 -22.28 -26.76
CA LEU A 38 -13.64 -21.86 -25.92
C LEU A 38 -13.43 -22.19 -24.43
N ALA A 39 -12.40 -22.96 -24.08
CA ALA A 39 -12.07 -23.22 -22.68
C ALA A 39 -11.48 -21.97 -22.02
N PRO A 40 -11.96 -21.58 -20.83
CA PRO A 40 -11.36 -20.49 -20.08
C PRO A 40 -9.93 -20.85 -19.66
N ASN A 41 -9.02 -19.89 -19.70
CA ASN A 41 -7.63 -20.06 -19.27
C ASN A 41 -7.58 -20.56 -17.82
N ALA A 42 -6.81 -21.62 -17.57
CA ALA A 42 -6.58 -22.17 -16.23
C ALA A 42 -5.67 -21.23 -15.41
N GLN A 43 -6.18 -20.10 -14.94
CA GLN A 43 -5.49 -19.19 -14.01
C GLN A 43 -6.10 -19.20 -12.60
N VAL A 44 -7.26 -19.82 -12.41
CA VAL A 44 -7.99 -19.74 -11.13
C VAL A 44 -7.41 -20.69 -10.07
N ALA A 45 -6.86 -21.84 -10.47
CA ALA A 45 -6.42 -22.87 -9.51
C ALA A 45 -5.07 -22.58 -8.84
N THR A 46 -4.18 -21.79 -9.45
CA THR A 46 -2.90 -21.40 -8.86
C THR A 46 -3.04 -20.11 -8.05
N ALA A 47 -3.75 -19.11 -8.58
CA ALA A 47 -4.00 -17.85 -7.88
C ALA A 47 -4.75 -18.05 -6.56
N GLN A 48 -5.78 -18.92 -6.54
CA GLN A 48 -6.44 -19.27 -5.27
C GLN A 48 -5.47 -19.92 -4.29
N ARG A 49 -4.69 -20.92 -4.74
CA ARG A 49 -3.76 -21.65 -3.86
C ARG A 49 -2.70 -20.75 -3.23
N ASP A 50 -2.19 -19.78 -3.99
CA ASP A 50 -1.22 -18.80 -3.50
C ASP A 50 -1.86 -17.85 -2.46
N GLU A 51 -3.10 -17.41 -2.69
CA GLU A 51 -3.86 -16.60 -1.73
C GLU A 51 -4.18 -17.35 -0.43
N GLN A 52 -4.60 -18.62 -0.52
CA GLN A 52 -4.88 -19.42 0.67
C GLN A 52 -3.61 -19.74 1.46
N ALA A 53 -2.47 -19.97 0.79
CA ALA A 53 -1.19 -20.13 1.46
C ALA A 53 -0.80 -18.85 2.22
N LEU A 54 -1.00 -17.68 1.62
CA LEU A 54 -0.75 -16.38 2.24
C LEU A 54 -1.64 -16.15 3.48
N ILE A 55 -2.93 -16.44 3.38
CA ILE A 55 -3.87 -16.33 4.51
C ILE A 55 -3.47 -17.28 5.65
N GLN A 56 -3.02 -18.49 5.31
CA GLN A 56 -2.57 -19.46 6.32
C GLN A 56 -1.28 -19.01 7.02
N GLU A 57 -0.30 -18.49 6.28
CA GLU A 57 0.90 -17.89 6.88
C GLU A 57 0.52 -16.72 7.81
N GLY A 58 -0.39 -15.87 7.37
CA GLY A 58 -0.92 -14.77 8.16
C GLY A 58 -1.59 -15.23 9.45
N LYS A 59 -2.35 -16.32 9.39
CA LYS A 59 -2.97 -16.95 10.55
C LYS A 59 -1.92 -17.46 11.54
N ASP A 60 -0.90 -18.16 11.06
CA ASP A 60 0.13 -18.73 11.94
C ASP A 60 0.90 -17.63 12.69
N LEU A 61 1.21 -16.53 11.98
CA LEU A 61 1.79 -15.33 12.58
C LEU A 61 0.85 -14.68 13.61
N TYR A 62 -0.43 -14.53 13.25
CA TYR A 62 -1.46 -13.98 14.12
C TYR A 62 -1.63 -14.78 15.41
N ASP A 63 -1.68 -16.10 15.29
CA ASP A 63 -1.84 -17.03 16.41
C ASP A 63 -0.69 -16.90 17.42
N SER A 64 0.53 -16.68 16.91
CA SER A 64 1.73 -16.60 17.74
C SER A 64 1.91 -15.28 18.49
N ALA A 65 1.37 -14.16 17.98
CA ALA A 65 1.76 -12.83 18.44
C ALA A 65 0.61 -11.85 18.71
N CYS A 66 -0.59 -12.10 18.17
CA CYS A 66 -1.67 -11.11 18.16
C CYS A 66 -2.85 -11.50 19.05
N ILE A 67 -3.12 -12.80 19.23
CA ILE A 67 -4.29 -13.32 19.96
C ILE A 67 -4.39 -12.77 21.39
N THR A 68 -3.27 -12.59 22.09
CA THR A 68 -3.28 -12.14 23.49
C THR A 68 -3.94 -10.77 23.68
N CYS A 69 -3.95 -9.92 22.64
CA CYS A 69 -4.58 -8.60 22.66
C CYS A 69 -5.80 -8.50 21.74
N HIS A 70 -5.79 -9.20 20.60
CA HIS A 70 -6.83 -9.08 19.58
C HIS A 70 -7.81 -10.27 19.53
N GLY A 71 -7.61 -11.29 20.37
CA GLY A 71 -8.47 -12.47 20.48
C GLY A 71 -8.22 -13.51 19.38
N ALA A 72 -8.66 -14.75 19.57
CA ALA A 72 -8.44 -15.82 18.58
C ALA A 72 -9.27 -15.65 17.28
N ASN A 73 -10.34 -14.86 17.33
CA ASN A 73 -11.30 -14.64 16.25
C ASN A 73 -11.37 -13.15 15.87
N LEU A 74 -10.28 -12.39 16.03
CA LEU A 74 -10.21 -10.95 15.77
C LEU A 74 -11.12 -10.07 16.64
N GLN A 75 -11.79 -10.63 17.65
CA GLN A 75 -12.87 -9.96 18.39
C GLN A 75 -12.39 -8.88 19.37
N GLY A 76 -11.08 -8.77 19.59
CA GLY A 76 -10.48 -7.92 20.61
C GLY A 76 -10.52 -8.56 22.00
N VAL A 77 -9.68 -8.05 22.89
CA VAL A 77 -9.67 -8.44 24.30
C VAL A 77 -9.84 -7.17 25.12
N LYS A 78 -10.87 -7.17 25.98
CA LYS A 78 -11.17 -6.04 26.86
C LYS A 78 -9.92 -5.63 27.65
N ASP A 79 -9.66 -4.33 27.69
CA ASP A 79 -8.52 -3.71 28.38
C ASP A 79 -7.13 -4.14 27.86
N ARG A 80 -7.03 -4.85 26.72
CA ARG A 80 -5.75 -5.21 26.07
C ARG A 80 -5.63 -4.76 24.62
N GLY A 81 -6.66 -4.98 23.81
CA GLY A 81 -6.60 -4.62 22.40
C GLY A 81 -7.98 -4.56 21.74
N PRO A 82 -8.17 -3.66 20.76
CA PRO A 82 -9.44 -3.52 20.06
C PRO A 82 -9.73 -4.71 19.15
N SER A 83 -10.98 -4.83 18.73
CA SER A 83 -11.37 -5.72 17.64
C SER A 83 -10.68 -5.32 16.34
N LEU A 84 -10.29 -6.34 15.55
CA LEU A 84 -9.76 -6.16 14.20
C LEU A 84 -10.81 -6.42 13.12
N ILE A 85 -12.02 -6.82 13.49
CA ILE A 85 -13.14 -7.00 12.56
C ILE A 85 -13.51 -5.64 11.93
N GLY A 86 -13.58 -5.59 10.60
CA GLY A 86 -13.91 -4.39 9.83
C GLY A 86 -12.79 -3.36 9.74
N THR A 87 -11.59 -3.64 10.27
CA THR A 87 -10.46 -2.71 10.20
C THR A 87 -9.78 -2.68 8.83
N GLY A 88 -9.86 -3.79 8.08
CA GLY A 88 -9.25 -3.94 6.76
C GLY A 88 -7.76 -4.29 6.80
N GLU A 89 -7.27 -4.91 5.72
CA GLU A 89 -5.84 -5.22 5.56
C GLU A 89 -4.98 -3.96 5.53
N GLY A 90 -5.50 -2.84 5.00
CA GLY A 90 -4.78 -1.57 4.98
C GLY A 90 -4.37 -1.06 6.36
N ALA A 91 -5.24 -1.22 7.35
CA ALA A 91 -4.94 -0.82 8.73
C ALA A 91 -3.86 -1.71 9.34
N VAL A 92 -3.92 -3.02 9.08
CA VAL A 92 -2.95 -3.99 9.57
C VAL A 92 -1.58 -3.74 8.95
N TYR A 93 -1.52 -3.60 7.62
CA TYR A 93 -0.29 -3.26 6.90
C TYR A 93 0.31 -1.96 7.45
N PHE A 94 -0.47 -0.89 7.60
CA PHE A 94 0.02 0.37 8.17
C PHE A 94 0.62 0.17 9.58
N GLN A 95 -0.07 -0.53 10.48
CA GLN A 95 0.39 -0.68 11.86
C GLN A 95 1.60 -1.61 11.97
N VAL A 96 1.63 -2.70 11.21
CA VAL A 96 2.66 -3.75 11.30
C VAL A 96 3.89 -3.37 10.48
N ASN A 97 3.72 -2.93 9.23
CA ASN A 97 4.81 -2.56 8.33
C ASN A 97 5.54 -1.30 8.81
N SER A 98 4.83 -0.38 9.48
CA SER A 98 5.48 0.77 10.12
C SER A 98 6.07 0.44 11.51
N GLY A 99 5.94 -0.80 11.98
CA GLY A 99 6.45 -1.28 13.26
C GLY A 99 5.75 -0.72 14.50
N ARG A 100 4.58 -0.09 14.35
CA ARG A 100 3.78 0.37 15.51
C ARG A 100 3.26 -0.81 16.31
N MET A 101 2.76 -1.81 15.58
CA MET A 101 2.37 -3.12 16.10
C MET A 101 3.44 -4.16 15.80
N PRO A 102 3.71 -5.10 16.72
CA PRO A 102 3.11 -5.23 18.05
C PRO A 102 3.55 -4.11 19.02
N MET A 103 2.63 -3.64 19.85
CA MET A 103 2.94 -2.68 20.92
C MET A 103 3.54 -3.41 22.13
N MET A 104 4.53 -2.78 22.78
CA MET A 104 5.15 -3.30 24.00
C MET A 104 4.44 -2.80 25.27
N SER A 105 3.77 -1.65 25.18
CA SER A 105 3.11 -0.93 26.27
C SER A 105 1.90 -0.18 25.74
N ASN A 106 0.94 0.09 26.63
CA ASN A 106 -0.25 0.88 26.31
C ASN A 106 -0.01 2.36 26.58
N ASP A 107 0.94 2.94 25.84
CA ASP A 107 1.26 4.37 25.92
C ASP A 107 0.18 5.22 25.25
N ALA A 108 0.28 6.55 25.40
CA ALA A 108 -0.69 7.48 24.82
C ALA A 108 -0.88 7.29 23.30
N GLN A 109 0.17 6.87 22.59
CA GLN A 109 0.17 6.67 21.14
C GLN A 109 1.21 5.62 20.73
N ALA A 110 0.84 4.74 19.78
CA ALA A 110 1.79 3.80 19.21
C ALA A 110 2.81 4.53 18.32
N GLU A 111 4.06 4.56 18.78
CA GLU A 111 5.19 5.14 18.07
C GLU A 111 5.68 4.21 16.93
N ARG A 112 6.19 4.83 15.85
CA ARG A 112 6.88 4.12 14.77
C ARG A 112 8.16 3.50 15.30
N LYS A 113 8.34 2.20 15.09
CA LYS A 113 9.56 1.48 15.49
C LYS A 113 10.13 0.74 14.29
N ARG A 114 11.30 0.14 14.44
CA ARG A 114 11.78 -0.84 13.47
C ARG A 114 10.76 -1.98 13.38
N PRO A 115 10.25 -2.33 12.19
CA PRO A 115 9.29 -3.40 12.03
C PRO A 115 9.86 -4.72 12.54
N ARG A 116 9.06 -5.45 13.33
CA ARG A 116 9.41 -6.80 13.80
C ARG A 116 9.28 -7.84 12.69
N TYR A 117 8.33 -7.61 11.80
CA TYR A 117 8.00 -8.49 10.69
C TYR A 117 8.49 -7.91 9.37
N THR A 118 8.75 -8.78 8.42
CA THR A 118 9.02 -8.37 7.03
C THR A 118 7.74 -7.87 6.37
N GLU A 119 7.87 -7.16 5.25
CA GLU A 119 6.72 -6.68 4.48
C GLU A 119 5.82 -7.83 4.01
N ALA A 120 6.40 -8.94 3.53
CA ALA A 120 5.65 -10.13 3.14
C ALA A 120 4.82 -10.71 4.30
N GLN A 121 5.39 -10.77 5.50
CA GLN A 121 4.68 -11.23 6.70
C GLN A 121 3.60 -10.24 7.14
N ALA A 122 3.83 -8.93 6.98
CA ALA A 122 2.83 -7.90 7.23
C ALA A 122 1.63 -8.05 6.28
N LEU A 123 1.90 -8.30 4.99
CA LEU A 123 0.87 -8.59 3.98
C LEU A 123 0.12 -9.89 4.29
N ALA A 124 0.81 -10.95 4.71
CA ALA A 124 0.19 -12.20 5.12
C ALA A 124 -0.80 -11.99 6.28
N MET A 125 -0.36 -11.31 7.35
CA MET A 125 -1.24 -10.97 8.47
C MET A 125 -2.41 -10.07 8.05
N ALA A 126 -2.17 -9.14 7.13
CA ALA A 126 -3.19 -8.26 6.60
C ALA A 126 -4.26 -9.04 5.82
N ALA A 127 -3.84 -9.94 4.93
CA ALA A 127 -4.73 -10.84 4.18
C ALA A 127 -5.57 -11.73 5.11
N TYR A 128 -4.96 -12.29 6.16
CA TYR A 128 -5.71 -13.07 7.16
C TYR A 128 -6.80 -12.24 7.85
N VAL A 129 -6.49 -11.00 8.26
CA VAL A 129 -7.48 -10.11 8.89
C VAL A 129 -8.57 -9.70 7.88
N ALA A 130 -8.22 -9.41 6.63
CA ALA A 130 -9.20 -9.10 5.59
C ALA A 130 -10.15 -10.27 5.32
N ALA A 131 -9.63 -11.49 5.18
CA ALA A 131 -10.42 -12.69 4.92
C ALA A 131 -11.44 -13.02 6.03
N ASN A 132 -11.13 -12.66 7.29
CA ASN A 132 -11.97 -13.00 8.45
C ASN A 132 -12.78 -11.81 9.00
N GLY A 133 -12.31 -10.58 8.77
CA GLY A 133 -12.88 -9.36 9.34
C GLY A 133 -13.42 -8.37 8.32
N GLY A 134 -12.94 -8.40 7.07
CA GLY A 134 -13.23 -7.42 6.03
C GLY A 134 -12.75 -6.00 6.38
N GLY A 135 -13.10 -5.04 5.52
CA GLY A 135 -12.78 -3.62 5.69
C GLY A 135 -12.04 -3.04 4.48
N PRO A 136 -11.41 -1.86 4.60
CA PRO A 136 -10.65 -1.25 3.53
C PRO A 136 -9.46 -2.11 3.06
N GLU A 137 -9.34 -2.25 1.75
CA GLU A 137 -8.29 -3.05 1.11
C GLU A 137 -7.04 -2.23 0.79
N LEU A 138 -5.93 -2.95 0.59
CA LEU A 138 -4.71 -2.39 0.02
C LEU A 138 -4.95 -2.05 -1.45
N VAL A 139 -4.22 -1.06 -1.95
CA VAL A 139 -4.22 -0.72 -3.36
C VAL A 139 -3.16 -1.57 -4.07
N TYR A 140 -3.56 -2.23 -5.15
CA TYR A 140 -2.70 -3.03 -6.00
C TYR A 140 -2.69 -2.48 -7.42
N ASP A 141 -1.54 -2.58 -8.08
CA ASP A 141 -1.38 -2.20 -9.48
C ASP A 141 -2.01 -3.25 -10.40
N SER A 142 -2.13 -2.93 -11.69
CA SER A 142 -2.77 -3.81 -12.68
C SER A 142 -2.03 -5.14 -12.90
N ASP A 143 -0.76 -5.22 -12.49
CA ASP A 143 0.05 -6.44 -12.50
C ASP A 143 -0.10 -7.28 -11.22
N GLY A 144 -0.91 -6.82 -10.25
CA GLY A 144 -1.15 -7.48 -8.96
C GLY A 144 -0.09 -7.18 -7.90
N SER A 145 0.91 -6.33 -8.18
CA SER A 145 1.88 -5.89 -7.18
C SER A 145 1.26 -4.83 -6.24
N LEU A 146 1.80 -4.70 -5.03
CA LEU A 146 1.37 -3.69 -4.07
C LEU A 146 1.67 -2.30 -4.66
N SER A 147 0.65 -1.45 -4.77
CA SER A 147 0.84 -0.09 -5.32
C SER A 147 1.75 0.71 -4.40
N MET A 148 2.86 1.19 -4.98
CA MET A 148 3.84 2.02 -4.29
C MET A 148 4.02 3.33 -5.06
N GLU A 149 4.91 3.36 -6.03
CA GLU A 149 5.21 4.57 -6.80
C GLU A 149 4.01 5.07 -7.61
N SER A 150 3.15 4.17 -8.06
CA SER A 150 1.89 4.48 -8.77
C SER A 150 0.88 5.29 -7.95
N LEU A 151 1.08 5.39 -6.63
CA LEU A 151 0.27 6.22 -5.75
C LEU A 151 0.74 7.68 -5.69
N ARG A 152 1.86 8.02 -6.33
CA ARG A 152 2.46 9.36 -6.29
C ARG A 152 1.81 10.34 -7.28
N GLY A 153 0.48 10.38 -7.28
CA GLY A 153 -0.33 11.30 -8.09
C GLY A 153 -1.29 10.56 -9.03
N LYS A 154 -2.41 11.22 -9.36
CA LYS A 154 -3.38 10.66 -10.31
C LYS A 154 -2.76 10.36 -11.68
N ASN A 155 -1.89 11.25 -12.16
CA ASN A 155 -1.32 11.19 -13.51
C ASN A 155 0.13 10.69 -13.49
N TYR A 156 0.48 9.83 -12.52
CA TYR A 156 1.83 9.30 -12.39
C TYR A 156 2.21 8.43 -13.60
N ASP A 157 3.29 8.80 -14.28
CA ASP A 157 3.83 8.14 -15.48
C ASP A 157 5.28 7.67 -15.28
N GLY A 158 5.67 7.46 -14.03
CA GLY A 158 7.06 7.23 -13.60
C GLY A 158 7.71 8.48 -13.00
N GLN A 159 7.08 9.65 -13.11
CA GLN A 159 7.50 10.88 -12.43
C GLN A 159 6.33 11.57 -11.73
N ILE A 160 6.65 12.28 -10.64
CA ILE A 160 5.68 13.11 -9.94
C ILE A 160 5.35 14.34 -10.79
N GLN A 161 4.06 14.52 -11.10
CA GLN A 161 3.60 15.62 -11.94
C GLN A 161 3.34 16.89 -11.12
N GLU A 162 3.81 18.05 -11.59
CA GLU A 162 3.67 19.33 -10.88
C GLU A 162 2.19 19.69 -10.62
N ALA A 163 1.31 19.38 -11.56
CA ALA A 163 -0.14 19.62 -11.43
C ALA A 163 -0.76 18.81 -10.28
N ASP A 164 -0.31 17.56 -10.08
CA ASP A 164 -0.79 16.72 -8.98
C ASP A 164 -0.17 17.16 -7.66
N VAL A 165 1.08 17.63 -7.64
CA VAL A 165 1.71 18.24 -6.45
C VAL A 165 0.98 19.52 -6.03
N ALA A 166 0.61 20.37 -6.98
CA ALA A 166 -0.12 21.60 -6.70
C ALA A 166 -1.49 21.30 -6.09
N ARG A 167 -2.27 20.40 -6.72
CA ARG A 167 -3.58 19.96 -6.21
C ARG A 167 -3.46 19.26 -4.86
N GLY A 168 -2.53 18.32 -4.74
CA GLY A 168 -2.24 17.60 -3.49
C GLY A 168 -1.81 18.52 -2.35
N GLY A 169 -1.04 19.55 -2.66
CA GLY A 169 -0.61 20.56 -1.70
C GLY A 169 -1.77 21.43 -1.20
N GLU A 170 -2.74 21.77 -2.05
CA GLU A 170 -3.96 22.46 -1.62
C GLU A 170 -4.78 21.56 -0.68
N LEU A 171 -5.05 20.33 -1.11
CA LEU A 171 -5.80 19.35 -0.32
C LEU A 171 -5.15 19.04 1.03
N PHE A 172 -3.83 18.87 1.06
CA PHE A 172 -3.08 18.62 2.29
C PHE A 172 -3.15 19.80 3.26
N ARG A 173 -3.05 21.04 2.76
CA ARG A 173 -3.15 22.24 3.61
C ARG A 173 -4.55 22.41 4.20
N LEU A 174 -5.59 22.06 3.43
CA LEU A 174 -6.98 22.13 3.88
C LEU A 174 -7.32 21.04 4.90
N ASN A 175 -6.78 19.82 4.75
CA ASN A 175 -7.25 18.66 5.49
C ASN A 175 -6.26 18.11 6.54
N CYS A 176 -4.96 18.33 6.38
CA CYS A 176 -3.92 17.61 7.13
C CYS A 176 -2.93 18.51 7.86
N ALA A 177 -2.63 19.71 7.31
CA ALA A 177 -1.59 20.59 7.82
C ALA A 177 -1.85 21.12 9.23
N SER A 178 -3.11 21.17 9.68
CA SER A 178 -3.48 21.54 11.05
C SER A 178 -2.87 20.61 12.10
N CYS A 179 -2.59 19.35 11.75
CA CYS A 179 -1.94 18.39 12.61
C CYS A 179 -0.49 18.12 12.17
N HIS A 180 -0.26 17.90 10.88
CA HIS A 180 1.04 17.45 10.37
C HIS A 180 1.99 18.58 9.94
N ASN A 181 1.62 19.85 10.16
CA ASN A 181 2.34 21.04 9.65
C ASN A 181 2.31 21.12 8.11
N PHE A 182 2.59 22.29 7.53
CA PHE A 182 2.54 22.56 6.09
C PHE A 182 3.43 21.66 5.23
N THR A 183 4.51 21.13 5.81
CA THR A 183 5.51 20.29 5.13
C THR A 183 5.60 18.88 5.73
N GLY A 184 4.58 18.43 6.48
CA GLY A 184 4.55 17.06 7.00
C GLY A 184 5.53 16.79 8.17
N ARG A 185 5.92 17.83 8.91
CA ARG A 185 6.88 17.74 10.04
C ARG A 185 6.25 17.28 11.35
N GLY A 186 4.93 17.19 11.40
CA GLY A 186 4.19 16.79 12.59
C GLY A 186 3.86 17.96 13.52
N GLY A 187 3.20 17.65 14.63
CA GLY A 187 2.69 18.63 15.58
C GLY A 187 2.21 17.98 16.87
N ALA A 188 2.24 18.72 17.98
CA ALA A 188 1.76 18.22 19.26
C ALA A 188 0.23 18.17 19.29
N LEU A 189 -0.34 17.09 19.85
CA LEU A 189 -1.76 16.93 20.13
C LEU A 189 -1.98 16.86 21.65
N SER A 190 -3.25 16.83 22.06
CA SER A 190 -3.63 16.71 23.47
C SER A 190 -3.25 15.35 24.06
N SER A 191 -3.12 15.29 25.40
CA SER A 191 -2.92 14.05 26.16
C SER A 191 -1.68 13.23 25.78
N GLY A 192 -0.57 13.92 25.44
CA GLY A 192 0.70 13.27 25.10
C GLY A 192 0.74 12.63 23.71
N LYS A 193 -0.32 12.80 22.90
CA LYS A 193 -0.35 12.36 21.51
C LYS A 193 0.30 13.41 20.60
N TYR A 194 0.68 13.00 19.40
CA TYR A 194 1.29 13.89 18.40
C TYR A 194 1.04 13.37 16.98
N ALA A 195 1.04 14.29 16.02
CA ALA A 195 1.07 13.97 14.62
C ALA A 195 2.53 13.67 14.24
N PRO A 196 2.85 12.46 13.76
CA PRO A 196 4.22 12.13 13.39
C PRO A 196 4.67 12.87 12.13
N THR A 197 5.98 12.96 11.94
CA THR A 197 6.56 13.34 10.64
C THR A 197 6.20 12.28 9.58
N LEU A 198 5.93 12.74 8.36
CA LEU A 198 5.49 11.91 7.25
C LEU A 198 6.64 11.36 6.40
N ASP A 199 7.84 11.94 6.50
CA ASP A 199 9.01 11.57 5.69
C ASP A 199 9.30 10.05 5.66
N PRO A 200 9.22 9.32 6.78
CA PRO A 200 9.62 7.92 6.79
C PRO A 200 8.57 6.98 6.18
N ALA A 201 7.33 7.44 6.02
CA ALA A 201 6.21 6.61 5.59
C ALA A 201 6.30 6.26 4.10
N ASN A 202 6.00 5.02 3.74
CA ASN A 202 5.86 4.63 2.35
C ASN A 202 4.49 5.08 1.78
N GLU A 203 4.31 5.01 0.48
CA GLU A 203 3.15 5.51 -0.25
C GLU A 203 1.88 4.78 0.19
N GLN A 204 1.96 3.46 0.31
CA GLN A 204 0.85 2.63 0.78
C GLN A 204 0.49 2.95 2.24
N GLU A 205 1.47 3.13 3.12
CA GLU A 205 1.27 3.55 4.50
C GLU A 205 0.54 4.90 4.57
N ILE A 206 0.89 5.87 3.73
CA ILE A 206 0.23 7.18 3.68
C ILE A 206 -1.21 7.03 3.17
N TYR A 207 -1.44 6.25 2.10
CA TYR A 207 -2.77 5.99 1.57
C TYR A 207 -3.68 5.35 2.62
N GLN A 208 -3.18 4.30 3.27
CA GLN A 208 -3.92 3.55 4.28
C GLN A 208 -4.11 4.34 5.57
N ALA A 209 -3.18 5.22 5.96
CA ALA A 209 -3.37 6.13 7.08
C ALA A 209 -4.56 7.08 6.82
N MET A 210 -4.66 7.65 5.62
CA MET A 210 -5.80 8.49 5.25
C MET A 210 -7.11 7.71 5.27
N LEU A 211 -7.12 6.50 4.70
CA LEU A 211 -8.33 5.70 4.56
C LEU A 211 -8.84 5.13 5.90
N THR A 212 -7.93 4.70 6.77
CA THR A 212 -8.26 3.96 8.00
C THR A 212 -8.29 4.85 9.25
N GLY A 213 -7.67 6.04 9.22
CA GLY A 213 -7.64 7.00 10.32
C GLY A 213 -7.02 6.42 11.59
N PRO A 214 -5.69 6.19 11.62
CA PRO A 214 -5.04 5.58 12.77
C PRO A 214 -5.07 6.50 13.99
N GLN A 215 -5.44 5.92 15.14
CA GLN A 215 -5.45 6.58 16.44
C GLN A 215 -6.37 7.83 16.48
N ASN A 216 -5.79 9.03 16.55
CA ASN A 216 -6.52 10.31 16.59
C ASN A 216 -6.73 10.92 15.20
N MET A 217 -6.15 10.32 14.16
CA MET A 217 -6.32 10.82 12.80
C MET A 217 -7.75 10.50 12.30
N PRO A 218 -8.49 11.48 11.76
CA PRO A 218 -9.81 11.21 11.20
C PRO A 218 -9.73 10.29 9.98
N LYS A 219 -10.80 9.54 9.71
CA LYS A 219 -10.92 8.68 8.53
C LYS A 219 -11.36 9.50 7.33
N PHE A 220 -10.56 9.51 6.28
CA PHE A 220 -10.89 10.14 5.00
C PHE A 220 -11.39 9.06 4.03
N SER A 221 -12.69 8.75 4.12
CA SER A 221 -13.33 7.82 3.19
C SER A 221 -13.33 8.37 1.75
N ASP A 222 -13.60 7.50 0.76
CA ASP A 222 -13.66 7.90 -0.65
C ASP A 222 -14.77 8.92 -0.98
N ARG A 223 -15.69 9.16 -0.04
CA ARG A 223 -16.69 10.24 -0.14
C ARG A 223 -16.14 11.60 0.26
N GLN A 224 -15.10 11.64 1.08
CA GLN A 224 -14.48 12.87 1.58
C GLN A 224 -13.24 13.22 0.76
N LEU A 225 -12.40 12.23 0.47
CA LEU A 225 -11.26 12.35 -0.43
C LEU A 225 -11.27 11.14 -1.35
N THR A 226 -11.47 11.38 -2.64
CA THR A 226 -11.43 10.34 -3.68
C THR A 226 -10.05 9.66 -3.74
N ALA A 227 -9.97 8.49 -4.36
CA ALA A 227 -8.71 7.78 -4.54
C ALA A 227 -7.67 8.63 -5.29
N ASP A 228 -8.11 9.40 -6.30
CA ASP A 228 -7.23 10.31 -7.05
C ASP A 228 -6.69 11.43 -6.15
N GLU A 229 -7.56 12.08 -5.37
CA GLU A 229 -7.15 13.15 -4.44
C GLU A 229 -6.17 12.66 -3.38
N LYS A 230 -6.35 11.43 -2.89
CA LYS A 230 -5.39 10.77 -1.98
C LYS A 230 -4.03 10.58 -2.65
N LYS A 231 -4.00 10.12 -3.90
CA LYS A 231 -2.74 9.98 -4.67
C LYS A 231 -2.04 11.32 -4.84
N ASP A 232 -2.77 12.39 -5.09
CA ASP A 232 -2.19 13.73 -5.22
C ASP A 232 -1.60 14.23 -3.90
N ILE A 233 -2.26 13.99 -2.78
CA ILE A 233 -1.72 14.27 -1.44
C ILE A 233 -0.40 13.51 -1.23
N ILE A 234 -0.33 12.24 -1.63
CA ILE A 234 0.90 11.44 -1.57
C ILE A 234 1.98 12.05 -2.46
N ALA A 235 1.65 12.46 -3.68
CA ALA A 235 2.55 13.16 -4.60
C ALA A 235 3.16 14.40 -3.93
N PHE A 236 2.33 15.22 -3.29
CA PHE A 236 2.77 16.41 -2.56
C PHE A 236 3.69 16.07 -1.37
N ILE A 237 3.33 15.08 -0.55
CA ILE A 237 4.14 14.67 0.61
C ILE A 237 5.52 14.18 0.15
N LYS A 238 5.55 13.33 -0.88
CA LYS A 238 6.80 12.76 -1.41
C LYS A 238 7.66 13.83 -2.07
N SER A 239 7.07 14.69 -2.90
CA SER A 239 7.76 15.83 -3.50
C SER A 239 8.32 16.78 -2.44
N SER A 240 7.56 17.07 -1.37
CA SER A 240 8.01 17.97 -0.29
C SER A 240 9.19 17.41 0.52
N LYS A 241 9.29 16.08 0.62
CA LYS A 241 10.43 15.40 1.25
C LYS A 241 11.66 15.37 0.32
N GLU A 242 11.44 15.08 -0.96
CA GLU A 242 12.50 14.86 -1.95
C GLU A 242 13.10 16.18 -2.45
N THR A 243 12.33 17.28 -2.41
CA THR A 243 12.79 18.62 -2.83
C THR A 243 13.70 19.23 -1.75
N PRO A 244 14.97 19.54 -2.08
CA PRO A 244 15.85 20.25 -1.16
C PRO A 244 15.32 21.64 -0.83
N SER A 245 15.69 22.17 0.34
CA SER A 245 15.30 23.53 0.73
C SER A 245 15.91 24.56 -0.24
N PRO A 246 15.09 25.38 -0.90
CA PRO A 246 15.60 26.46 -1.73
C PRO A 246 16.23 27.52 -0.82
N ALA A 247 17.53 27.73 -0.97
CA ALA A 247 18.32 28.79 -0.31
C ALA A 247 18.75 28.60 1.16
N GLY A 248 19.06 27.36 1.58
CA GLY A 248 19.86 27.17 2.81
C GLY A 248 19.47 25.94 3.62
N TYR A 249 19.78 25.99 4.92
CA TYR A 249 19.44 24.91 5.84
C TYR A 249 18.01 25.08 6.35
N ALA A 250 17.17 24.06 6.20
CA ALA A 250 15.72 24.12 6.50
C ALA A 250 15.37 24.26 7.99
N LEU A 251 16.36 24.13 8.90
CA LEU A 251 16.16 24.19 10.36
C LEU A 251 15.00 23.30 10.87
N GLY A 252 14.79 22.15 10.24
CA GLY A 252 13.71 21.22 10.59
C GLY A 252 12.34 21.55 10.01
N GLY A 253 12.19 22.63 9.23
CA GLY A 253 10.96 22.97 8.49
C GLY A 253 9.79 23.39 9.38
N LEU A 254 10.05 23.77 10.64
CA LEU A 254 9.04 24.21 11.61
C LEU A 254 8.77 25.73 11.54
N GLY A 255 9.50 26.46 10.70
CA GLY A 255 9.34 27.89 10.45
C GLY A 255 9.89 28.77 11.59
N PRO A 256 9.14 29.78 12.04
CA PRO A 256 9.68 30.90 12.84
C PRO A 256 10.23 30.48 14.21
N VAL A 257 9.79 29.35 14.76
CA VAL A 257 10.28 28.87 16.07
C VAL A 257 11.73 28.40 15.96
N SER A 258 12.02 27.50 15.03
CA SER A 258 13.37 26.98 14.80
C SER A 258 14.30 28.06 14.23
N GLU A 259 13.79 28.90 13.34
CA GLU A 259 14.52 30.04 12.79
C GLU A 259 14.85 31.08 13.86
N GLY A 260 13.91 31.38 14.77
CA GLY A 260 14.12 32.28 15.89
C GLY A 260 15.21 31.80 16.84
N ILE A 261 15.19 30.50 17.20
CA ILE A 261 16.24 29.91 18.05
C ILE A 261 17.60 29.99 17.35
N ALA A 262 17.67 29.66 16.06
CA ALA A 262 18.90 29.76 15.29
C ALA A 262 19.41 31.21 15.22
N MET A 263 18.52 32.19 15.03
CA MET A 263 18.86 33.61 15.03
C MET A 263 19.46 34.04 16.37
N TRP A 264 18.91 33.62 17.51
CA TRP A 264 19.47 33.95 18.82
C TRP A 264 20.79 33.22 19.11
N VAL A 265 20.81 31.90 18.95
CA VAL A 265 21.97 31.08 19.34
C VAL A 265 23.14 31.28 18.40
N ILE A 266 22.90 31.41 17.09
CA ILE A 266 23.95 31.56 16.09
C ILE A 266 24.12 33.03 15.74
N GLY A 267 23.07 33.69 15.27
CA GLY A 267 23.13 35.07 14.78
C GLY A 267 23.57 36.07 15.85
N ILE A 268 22.80 36.19 16.94
CA ILE A 268 23.07 37.16 18.01
C ILE A 268 24.38 36.84 18.74
N THR A 269 24.69 35.58 19.00
CA THR A 269 25.98 35.19 19.61
C THR A 269 27.17 35.62 18.75
N LEU A 270 27.12 35.41 17.44
CA LEU A 270 28.20 35.83 16.53
C LEU A 270 28.34 37.35 16.46
N VAL A 271 27.21 38.07 16.40
CA VAL A 271 27.22 39.55 16.41
C VAL A 271 27.77 40.08 17.73
N ALA A 272 27.36 39.53 18.87
CA ALA A 272 27.86 39.93 20.18
C ALA A 272 29.36 39.64 20.33
N ALA A 273 29.83 38.46 19.90
CA ALA A 273 31.24 38.11 19.92
C ALA A 273 32.09 39.07 19.06
N ALA A 274 31.61 39.41 17.85
CA ALA A 274 32.26 40.37 16.98
C ALA A 274 32.29 41.77 17.61
N ALA A 275 31.19 42.22 18.22
CA ALA A 275 31.11 43.52 18.89
C ALA A 275 32.08 43.61 20.08
N ILE A 276 32.16 42.56 20.92
CA ILE A 276 33.11 42.49 22.04
C ILE A 276 34.55 42.48 21.53
N TRP A 277 34.82 41.73 20.46
CA TRP A 277 36.16 41.66 19.87
C TRP A 277 36.61 43.02 19.33
N ILE A 278 35.76 43.72 18.59
CA ILE A 278 36.02 45.08 18.08
C ILE A 278 36.21 46.04 19.26
N GLY A 279 35.30 46.03 20.24
CA GLY A 279 35.35 46.92 21.41
C GLY A 279 36.55 46.67 22.32
N SER A 280 37.10 45.45 22.36
CA SER A 280 38.31 45.13 23.12
C SER A 280 39.61 45.59 22.46
N ARG A 281 39.56 45.97 21.17
CA ARG A 281 40.71 46.39 20.36
C ARG A 281 40.69 47.88 19.98
N SER A 282 39.63 48.60 20.34
CA SER A 282 39.49 50.06 20.25
C SER A 282 39.85 50.71 21.57
#